data_AF-A0A7C1R556-F1
#
_entry.id   AF-A0A7C1R556-F1
#
_cell.length_a   1.000
_cell.length_b   1.000
_cell.length_c   1.000
_cell.angle_alpha   90.00
_cell.angle_beta   90.00
_cell.angle_gamma   90.00
#
_symmetry.space_group_name_H-M   'P 1'
#
loop_
_entity.id
_entity.type
_entity.pdbx_description
1 polymer ?
#
loop_
_entity_poly.entity_id
_entity_poly.type
_entity_poly.pdbx_seq_one_letter_code
_entity_poly.pdbx_strand_id
1 'polypeptide(L)'
;MSYTNIACKKAAAHLREHLRKHHNIKLGSGRAHELVASVLDFNSVAELKTFPHECLNPNYPDEFYGLAGNGGRVEQRLMGLSKKVPALQALASRSDAIAEVIAQGLRPPCDYCGSLYDSHRIEGREGGDGTTWICTRCLGHPETQDVATCRYCEPDCNIHPTDALSELGLCTVHRDEPGMDPEERAGWEDYIENLNKDG
;
A
#
# COMPACT_ATOMS: atom_id res chain seq x y z
N MET A 1 6.10 -11.22 20.78
CA MET A 1 5.28 -11.66 19.61
C MET A 1 5.83 -10.89 18.43
N SER A 2 6.29 -11.55 17.37
CA SER A 2 6.96 -10.87 16.24
C SER A 2 6.04 -9.86 15.53
N TYR A 3 6.64 -8.86 14.89
CA TYR A 3 5.91 -7.87 14.08
C TYR A 3 5.02 -8.56 13.04
N THR A 4 5.60 -9.50 12.27
CA THR A 4 4.89 -10.30 11.26
C THR A 4 3.59 -10.91 11.79
N ASN A 5 3.61 -11.49 13.01
CA ASN A 5 2.42 -12.12 13.58
C ASN A 5 1.31 -11.10 13.90
N ILE A 6 1.69 -9.90 14.33
CA ILE A 6 0.75 -8.80 14.61
C ILE A 6 0.20 -8.25 13.30
N ALA A 7 1.08 -7.98 12.32
CA ALA A 7 0.72 -7.52 10.98
C ALA A 7 -0.25 -8.49 10.30
N CYS A 8 0.02 -9.79 10.29
CA CYS A 8 -0.86 -10.80 9.69
C CYS A 8 -2.27 -10.83 10.31
N LYS A 9 -2.39 -10.61 11.63
CA LYS A 9 -3.69 -10.52 12.32
C LYS A 9 -4.43 -9.25 11.92
N LYS A 10 -3.72 -8.12 11.87
CA LYS A 10 -4.28 -6.83 11.44
C LYS A 10 -4.74 -6.89 9.98
N ALA A 11 -3.90 -7.38 9.08
CA ALA A 11 -4.21 -7.56 7.66
C ALA A 11 -5.42 -8.48 7.45
N ALA A 12 -5.50 -9.62 8.15
CA ALA A 12 -6.65 -10.51 8.07
C ALA A 12 -7.95 -9.84 8.55
N ALA A 13 -7.89 -9.01 9.60
CA ALA A 13 -9.05 -8.26 10.07
C ALA A 13 -9.46 -7.16 9.08
N HIS A 14 -8.48 -6.45 8.54
CA HIS A 14 -8.65 -5.41 7.53
C HIS A 14 -9.32 -5.96 6.25
N LEU A 15 -8.80 -7.05 5.70
CA LEU A 15 -9.37 -7.71 4.52
C LEU A 15 -10.83 -8.10 4.75
N ARG A 16 -11.13 -8.71 5.90
CA ARG A 16 -12.52 -9.11 6.23
C ARG A 16 -13.45 -7.92 6.28
N GLU A 17 -12.99 -6.80 6.83
CA GLU A 17 -13.76 -5.57 6.89
C GLU A 17 -13.99 -4.97 5.51
N HIS A 18 -12.95 -4.94 4.68
CA HIS A 18 -13.01 -4.47 3.30
C HIS A 18 -14.02 -5.29 2.48
N LEU A 19 -13.88 -6.63 2.48
CA LEU A 19 -14.78 -7.52 1.74
C LEU A 19 -16.23 -7.42 2.21
N ARG A 20 -16.45 -7.21 3.52
CA ARG A 20 -17.79 -7.00 4.08
C ARG A 20 -18.40 -5.70 3.57
N LYS A 21 -17.64 -4.59 3.59
CA LYS A 21 -18.12 -3.26 3.21
C LYS A 21 -18.32 -3.10 1.70
N HIS A 22 -17.38 -3.55 0.89
CA HIS A 22 -17.34 -3.24 -0.54
C HIS A 22 -17.90 -4.36 -1.42
N HIS A 23 -17.99 -5.59 -0.91
CA HIS A 23 -18.44 -6.75 -1.68
C HIS A 23 -19.56 -7.54 -1.01
N ASN A 24 -20.00 -7.14 0.20
CA ASN A 24 -20.99 -7.88 1.00
C ASN A 24 -20.60 -9.35 1.24
N ILE A 25 -19.29 -9.64 1.32
CA ILE A 25 -18.76 -10.99 1.53
C ILE A 25 -18.28 -11.13 2.97
N LYS A 26 -18.88 -12.08 3.71
CA LYS A 26 -18.43 -12.44 5.07
C LYS A 26 -17.36 -13.51 5.02
N LEU A 27 -16.09 -13.09 4.99
CA LEU A 27 -14.96 -14.01 5.02
C LEU A 27 -14.64 -14.49 6.45
N GLY A 28 -14.50 -15.81 6.62
CA GLY A 28 -14.08 -16.43 7.87
C GLY A 28 -12.62 -16.11 8.21
N SER A 29 -12.29 -16.00 9.50
CA SER A 29 -10.94 -15.63 9.96
C SER A 29 -9.83 -16.55 9.43
N GLY A 30 -10.04 -17.88 9.43
CA GLY A 30 -9.04 -18.82 8.90
C GLY A 30 -8.72 -18.57 7.42
N ARG A 31 -9.73 -18.34 6.59
CA ARG A 31 -9.56 -18.05 5.15
C ARG A 31 -8.87 -16.71 4.90
N ALA A 32 -9.18 -15.71 5.73
CA ALA A 32 -8.48 -14.42 5.65
C ALA A 32 -6.97 -14.60 5.92
N HIS A 33 -6.61 -15.40 6.92
CA HIS A 33 -5.21 -15.73 7.19
C HIS A 33 -4.55 -16.55 6.07
N GLU A 34 -5.28 -17.44 5.39
CA GLU A 34 -4.76 -18.17 4.24
C GLU A 34 -4.45 -17.26 3.04
N LEU A 35 -5.29 -16.24 2.80
CA LEU A 35 -5.03 -15.24 1.76
C LEU A 35 -3.84 -14.35 2.14
N VAL A 36 -3.74 -13.92 3.40
CA VAL A 36 -2.57 -13.20 3.91
C VAL A 36 -1.29 -14.00 3.74
N ALA A 37 -1.31 -15.29 4.10
CA ALA A 37 -0.15 -16.17 3.90
C ALA A 37 0.24 -16.27 2.41
N SER A 38 -0.74 -16.29 1.51
CA SER A 38 -0.49 -16.37 0.06
C SER A 38 0.15 -15.10 -0.50
N VAL A 39 -0.21 -13.92 0.03
CA VAL A 39 0.45 -12.64 -0.30
C VAL A 39 1.89 -12.60 0.21
N LEU A 40 2.17 -13.25 1.34
CA LEU A 40 3.52 -13.41 1.88
C LEU A 40 4.29 -14.59 1.26
N ASP A 41 3.84 -15.10 0.12
CA ASP A 41 4.49 -16.18 -0.60
C ASP A 41 4.48 -17.56 0.10
N PHE A 42 3.62 -17.77 1.10
CA PHE A 42 3.46 -19.04 1.79
C PHE A 42 2.29 -19.88 1.27
N ASN A 43 2.45 -21.20 1.26
CA ASN A 43 1.41 -22.16 0.86
C ASN A 43 0.38 -22.43 1.95
N SER A 44 0.67 -22.08 3.21
CA SER A 44 -0.28 -22.26 4.31
C SER A 44 0.03 -21.35 5.49
N VAL A 45 -0.99 -21.17 6.35
CA VAL A 45 -0.82 -20.50 7.65
C VAL A 45 0.11 -21.29 8.57
N ALA A 46 0.19 -22.62 8.41
CA ALA A 46 1.10 -23.45 9.19
C ALA A 46 2.56 -23.17 8.82
N GLU A 47 2.85 -23.10 7.52
CA GLU A 47 4.18 -22.78 6.98
C GLU A 47 4.66 -21.40 7.46
N LEU A 48 3.80 -20.38 7.34
CA LEU A 48 4.06 -19.03 7.85
C LEU A 48 4.39 -19.03 9.36
N LYS A 49 3.72 -19.86 10.17
CA LYS A 49 3.96 -19.95 11.62
C LYS A 49 5.27 -20.65 11.98
N THR A 50 5.70 -21.59 11.14
CA THR A 50 6.94 -22.35 11.33
C THR A 50 8.16 -21.66 10.72
N PHE A 51 7.96 -20.60 9.93
CA PHE A 51 9.04 -19.91 9.26
C PHE A 51 9.95 -19.20 10.30
N PRO A 52 11.26 -19.50 10.30
CA PRO A 52 12.16 -19.14 11.41
C PRO A 52 12.56 -17.65 11.50
N HIS A 53 11.94 -16.74 10.74
CA HIS A 53 12.29 -15.31 10.74
C HIS A 53 11.06 -14.39 10.62
N GLU A 54 11.19 -13.15 11.10
CA GLU A 54 10.28 -12.04 10.84
C GLU A 54 10.34 -11.70 9.35
N CYS A 55 9.51 -12.32 8.51
CA CYS A 55 9.49 -12.07 7.06
C CYS A 55 8.93 -10.68 6.69
N LEU A 56 8.61 -9.87 7.69
CA LEU A 56 8.25 -8.47 7.55
C LEU A 56 8.94 -7.73 8.68
N ASN A 57 9.74 -6.74 8.31
CA ASN A 57 10.39 -5.84 9.24
C ASN A 57 10.00 -4.40 8.88
N PRO A 58 9.35 -3.66 9.79
CA PRO A 58 8.91 -2.28 9.53
C PRO A 58 10.06 -1.32 9.17
N ASN A 59 11.30 -1.69 9.49
CA ASN A 59 12.51 -0.92 9.18
C ASN A 59 13.06 -1.22 7.78
N TYR A 60 12.57 -2.26 7.09
CA TYR A 60 12.90 -2.59 5.71
C TYR A 60 11.65 -2.44 4.83
N PRO A 61 11.28 -1.19 4.47
CA PRO A 61 10.02 -0.87 3.79
C PRO A 61 9.86 -1.57 2.43
N ASP A 62 10.97 -1.87 1.74
CA ASP A 62 10.98 -2.60 0.47
C ASP A 62 10.33 -3.99 0.56
N GLU A 63 10.33 -4.60 1.76
CA GLU A 63 9.67 -5.88 2.01
C GLU A 63 8.13 -5.80 1.86
N PHE A 64 7.54 -4.60 1.92
CA PHE A 64 6.10 -4.40 1.79
C PHE A 64 5.64 -4.05 0.39
N TYR A 65 6.47 -3.36 -0.42
CA TYR A 65 6.08 -2.86 -1.73
C TYR A 65 5.92 -3.96 -2.78
N GLY A 66 6.69 -5.05 -2.68
CA GLY A 66 6.56 -6.21 -3.57
C GLY A 66 5.31 -7.06 -3.34
N LEU A 67 4.61 -6.89 -2.21
CA LEU A 67 3.51 -7.76 -1.81
C LEU A 67 2.26 -7.59 -2.69
N ALA A 68 2.03 -6.38 -3.20
CA ALA A 68 0.92 -6.07 -4.09
C ALA A 68 0.95 -6.90 -5.39
N GLY A 69 2.16 -7.24 -5.86
CA GLY A 69 2.38 -8.05 -7.06
C GLY A 69 1.99 -9.53 -6.93
N ASN A 70 1.59 -10.00 -5.74
CA ASN A 70 1.27 -11.41 -5.50
C ASN A 70 -0.18 -11.81 -5.83
N GLY A 71 -0.87 -11.04 -6.67
CA GLY A 71 -2.24 -11.33 -7.10
C GLY A 71 -2.41 -12.71 -7.74
N GLY A 72 -1.45 -13.19 -8.53
CA GLY A 72 -1.49 -14.56 -9.07
C GLY A 72 -1.56 -15.65 -7.99
N ARG A 73 -0.87 -15.48 -6.86
CA ARG A 73 -0.96 -16.43 -5.72
C ARG A 73 -2.29 -16.31 -4.98
N VAL A 74 -2.80 -15.08 -4.84
CA VAL A 74 -4.13 -14.82 -4.29
C VAL A 74 -5.20 -15.48 -5.14
N GLU A 75 -5.11 -15.38 -6.46
CA GLU A 75 -6.05 -16.01 -7.41
C GLU A 75 -6.06 -17.53 -7.23
N GLN A 76 -4.89 -18.17 -7.28
CA GLN A 76 -4.77 -19.62 -7.10
C GLN A 76 -5.38 -20.06 -5.75
N ARG A 77 -5.13 -19.29 -4.69
CA ARG A 77 -5.72 -19.56 -3.37
C ARG A 77 -7.24 -19.42 -3.38
N LEU A 78 -7.76 -18.34 -3.97
CA LEU A 78 -9.20 -18.10 -4.08
C LEU A 78 -9.89 -19.21 -4.87
N MET A 79 -9.29 -19.68 -5.98
CA MET A 79 -9.79 -20.81 -6.76
C MET A 79 -9.79 -22.13 -5.96
N GLY A 80 -8.78 -22.35 -5.12
CA GLY A 80 -8.77 -23.50 -4.19
C GLY A 80 -9.87 -23.43 -3.13
N LEU A 81 -10.19 -22.23 -2.65
CA LEU A 81 -11.20 -21.98 -1.61
C LEU A 81 -12.63 -21.89 -2.15
N SER A 82 -12.81 -21.52 -3.41
CA SER A 82 -14.11 -21.29 -4.06
C SER A 82 -15.00 -22.53 -4.06
N LYS A 83 -14.41 -23.73 -4.10
CA LYS A 83 -15.11 -25.02 -3.94
C LYS A 83 -15.99 -25.08 -2.67
N LYS A 84 -15.65 -24.27 -1.65
CA LYS A 84 -16.37 -24.21 -0.37
C LYS A 84 -17.12 -22.89 -0.16
N VAL A 85 -16.91 -21.88 -1.01
CA VAL A 85 -17.61 -20.58 -1.00
C VAL A 85 -17.67 -20.02 -2.43
N PRO A 86 -18.77 -20.24 -3.15
CA PRO A 86 -18.90 -19.79 -4.54
C PRO A 86 -18.71 -18.26 -4.70
N ALA A 87 -19.09 -17.47 -3.70
CA ALA A 87 -18.91 -16.02 -3.70
C ALA A 87 -17.43 -15.58 -3.80
N LEU A 88 -16.46 -16.44 -3.42
CA LEU A 88 -15.03 -16.15 -3.57
C LEU A 88 -14.54 -16.36 -5.00
N GLN A 89 -15.29 -17.07 -5.86
CA GLN A 89 -14.91 -17.24 -7.26
C GLN A 89 -15.00 -15.92 -8.02
N ALA A 90 -15.99 -15.08 -7.70
CA ALA A 90 -16.13 -13.74 -8.25
C ALA A 90 -15.01 -12.78 -7.84
N LEU A 91 -14.25 -13.13 -6.80
CA LEU A 91 -13.10 -12.37 -6.34
C LEU A 91 -11.80 -12.77 -7.05
N ALA A 92 -11.74 -13.92 -7.73
CA ALA A 92 -10.54 -14.40 -8.39
C ALA A 92 -10.08 -13.44 -9.50
N SER A 93 -11.00 -12.87 -10.28
CA SER A 93 -10.71 -11.84 -11.28
C SER A 93 -10.30 -10.48 -10.70
N ARG A 94 -10.28 -10.36 -9.36
CA ARG A 94 -9.89 -9.16 -8.61
C ARG A 94 -8.74 -9.47 -7.65
N SER A 95 -7.99 -10.53 -7.92
CA SER A 95 -6.94 -11.03 -7.06
C SER A 95 -5.84 -10.00 -6.81
N ASP A 96 -5.46 -9.20 -7.81
CA ASP A 96 -4.50 -8.10 -7.67
C ASP A 96 -4.99 -7.04 -6.68
N ALA A 97 -6.25 -6.60 -6.83
CA ALA A 97 -6.86 -5.64 -5.91
C ALA A 97 -6.96 -6.20 -4.47
N ILE A 98 -7.19 -7.50 -4.33
CA ILE A 98 -7.20 -8.16 -3.01
C ILE A 98 -5.79 -8.26 -2.43
N ALA A 99 -4.78 -8.55 -3.25
CA ALA A 99 -3.39 -8.54 -2.84
C ALA A 99 -2.99 -7.15 -2.34
N GLU A 100 -3.39 -6.09 -3.02
CA GLU A 100 -3.15 -4.71 -2.59
C GLU A 100 -3.83 -4.39 -1.25
N VAL A 101 -5.11 -4.74 -1.09
CA VAL A 101 -5.82 -4.56 0.21
C VAL A 101 -5.13 -5.32 1.35
N ILE A 102 -4.62 -6.51 1.08
CA ILE A 102 -3.86 -7.28 2.07
C ILE A 102 -2.52 -6.60 2.35
N ALA A 103 -1.79 -6.16 1.32
CA ALA A 103 -0.51 -5.47 1.44
C ALA A 103 -0.65 -4.21 2.30
N GLN A 104 -1.67 -3.38 2.06
CA GLN A 104 -1.99 -2.22 2.89
C GLN A 104 -2.19 -2.60 4.36
N GLY A 105 -2.91 -3.69 4.63
CA GLY A 105 -3.10 -4.18 6.00
C GLY A 105 -1.85 -4.76 6.67
N LEU A 106 -0.80 -5.08 5.89
CA LEU A 106 0.49 -5.57 6.37
C LEU A 106 1.48 -4.45 6.64
N ARG A 107 1.34 -3.30 5.95
CA ARG A 107 2.15 -2.10 6.18
C ARG A 107 1.99 -1.59 7.62
N PRO A 108 3.02 -0.94 8.19
CA PRO A 108 2.90 -0.26 9.47
C PRO A 108 1.77 0.78 9.47
N PRO A 109 1.11 1.01 10.63
CA PRO A 109 0.10 2.05 10.75
C PRO A 109 0.72 3.44 10.56
N CYS A 110 -0.11 4.41 10.18
CA CYS A 110 0.27 5.82 10.19
C CYS A 110 0.68 6.26 11.60
N ASP A 111 1.87 6.86 11.76
CA ASP A 111 2.40 7.30 13.05
C ASP A 111 1.64 8.49 13.64
N TYR A 112 0.87 9.20 12.82
CA TYR A 112 0.12 10.39 13.23
C TYR A 112 -1.30 10.05 13.73
N CYS A 113 -1.97 9.06 13.14
CA CYS A 113 -3.36 8.73 13.49
C CYS A 113 -3.64 7.25 13.77
N GLY A 114 -2.66 6.37 13.60
CA GLY A 114 -2.79 4.92 13.79
C GLY A 114 -3.57 4.19 12.69
N SER A 115 -3.97 4.85 11.60
CA SER A 115 -4.69 4.24 10.48
C SER A 115 -3.84 3.18 9.77
N LEU A 116 -4.46 2.05 9.43
CA LEU A 116 -3.87 0.99 8.58
C LEU A 116 -4.26 1.15 7.10
N TYR A 117 -5.07 2.14 6.77
CA TYR A 117 -5.49 2.40 5.40
C TYR A 117 -4.47 3.30 4.74
N ASP A 118 -3.98 2.85 3.59
CA ASP A 118 -3.23 3.68 2.65
C ASP A 118 -2.04 4.37 3.32
N SER A 119 -1.29 3.60 4.13
CA SER A 119 -0.06 4.08 4.76
C SER A 119 1.13 3.88 3.83
N HIS A 120 1.97 4.89 3.79
CA HIS A 120 3.19 4.96 2.98
C HIS A 120 4.34 5.42 3.86
N ARG A 121 5.54 4.96 3.53
CA ARG A 121 6.76 5.43 4.17
C ARG A 121 6.99 6.91 3.84
N ILE A 122 7.57 7.61 4.81
CA ILE A 122 8.23 8.90 4.59
C ILE A 122 9.73 8.63 4.30
N GLU A 123 10.14 8.86 3.07
CA GLU A 123 11.51 8.70 2.58
C GLU A 123 12.48 9.65 3.27
N GLY A 124 13.59 9.14 3.79
CA GLY A 124 14.60 9.96 4.48
C GLY A 124 14.20 10.42 5.87
N ARG A 125 13.06 9.97 6.42
CA ARG A 125 12.67 10.20 7.81
C ARG A 125 12.73 8.91 8.62
N GLU A 126 13.63 8.92 9.60
CA GLU A 126 13.69 7.91 10.66
C GLU A 126 13.05 8.50 11.93
N GLY A 127 12.02 7.84 12.45
CA GLY A 127 11.46 8.04 13.78
C GLY A 127 12.22 7.24 14.84
N GLY A 128 11.86 7.41 16.11
CA GLY A 128 12.64 6.91 17.25
C GLY A 128 13.01 5.43 17.23
N ASP A 129 12.22 4.57 16.57
CA ASP A 129 12.41 3.13 16.43
C ASP A 129 12.58 2.62 14.97
N GLY A 130 12.64 3.53 13.99
CA GLY A 130 12.84 3.18 12.58
C GLY A 130 12.10 4.04 11.58
N THR A 131 11.71 3.47 10.44
CA THR A 131 11.04 4.17 9.34
C THR A 131 9.71 4.80 9.79
N THR A 132 9.47 6.08 9.47
CA THR A 132 8.17 6.73 9.74
C THR A 132 7.16 6.48 8.61
N TRP A 133 5.89 6.28 8.98
CA TRP A 133 4.78 6.01 8.07
C TRP A 133 3.65 7.03 8.23
N ILE A 134 3.04 7.42 7.12
CA ILE A 134 1.92 8.36 7.09
C ILE A 134 0.84 7.86 6.13
N CYS A 135 -0.42 8.09 6.45
CA CYS A 135 -1.52 7.80 5.53
C CYS A 135 -1.92 9.01 4.71
N THR A 136 -2.52 8.78 3.54
CA THR A 136 -3.00 9.83 2.63
C THR A 136 -3.96 10.83 3.29
N ARG A 137 -4.71 10.43 4.33
CA ARG A 137 -5.56 11.36 5.09
C ARG A 137 -4.76 12.33 5.96
N CYS A 138 -3.66 11.85 6.54
CA CYS A 138 -2.77 12.70 7.32
C CYS A 138 -1.92 13.55 6.40
N LEU A 139 -1.55 13.06 5.22
CA LEU A 139 -0.86 13.85 4.21
C LEU A 139 -1.69 15.09 3.84
N GLY A 140 -1.12 16.28 4.06
CA GLY A 140 -1.81 17.57 3.86
C GLY A 140 -2.58 18.09 5.07
N HIS A 141 -2.53 17.43 6.23
CA HIS A 141 -3.05 17.97 7.48
C HIS A 141 -2.12 19.09 8.01
N PRO A 142 -2.64 20.12 8.69
CA PRO A 142 -1.80 21.18 9.28
C PRO A 142 -0.69 20.67 10.21
N GLU A 143 -0.90 19.51 10.85
CA GLU A 143 0.07 18.89 11.76
C GLU A 143 1.19 18.11 11.06
N THR A 144 1.11 17.92 9.74
CA THR A 144 2.08 17.17 8.92
C THR A 144 2.59 18.04 7.77
N GLN A 145 2.61 19.37 7.94
CA GLN A 145 3.11 20.30 6.92
C GLN A 145 4.60 20.15 6.64
N ASP A 146 5.29 19.37 7.47
CA ASP A 146 6.70 19.04 7.34
C ASP A 146 6.96 17.91 6.34
N VAL A 147 5.93 17.27 5.76
CA VAL A 147 6.06 16.25 4.70
C VAL A 147 5.25 16.60 3.46
N ALA A 148 5.76 16.25 2.28
CA ALA A 148 5.13 16.49 0.99
C ALA A 148 5.53 15.42 -0.03
N THR A 149 4.84 15.37 -1.17
CA THR A 149 5.14 14.41 -2.23
C THR A 149 6.06 14.98 -3.30
N CYS A 150 6.93 14.14 -3.85
CA CYS A 150 7.62 14.46 -5.10
C CYS A 150 6.62 14.47 -6.26
N ARG A 151 6.70 15.48 -7.14
CA ARG A 151 5.81 15.62 -8.30
C ARG A 151 5.97 14.50 -9.35
N TYR A 152 7.17 13.96 -9.53
CA TYR A 152 7.48 13.03 -10.62
C TYR A 152 7.52 11.56 -10.21
N CYS A 153 7.69 11.27 -8.92
CA CYS A 153 7.66 9.88 -8.47
C CYS A 153 6.21 9.31 -8.60
N GLU A 154 6.01 8.00 -8.56
CA GLU A 154 4.69 7.35 -8.61
C GLU A 154 3.93 7.43 -7.27
N PRO A 155 2.61 7.67 -7.22
CA PRO A 155 1.87 8.06 -6.02
C PRO A 155 2.16 7.28 -4.72
N ASP A 156 2.52 6.00 -4.82
CA ASP A 156 2.70 5.09 -3.70
C ASP A 156 4.07 5.18 -3.00
N CYS A 157 5.05 5.91 -3.54
CA CYS A 157 6.46 5.91 -3.08
C CYS A 157 7.09 7.32 -2.94
N ASN A 158 6.28 8.33 -2.59
CA ASN A 158 6.66 9.73 -2.88
C ASN A 158 6.80 10.66 -1.71
N ILE A 159 6.56 10.19 -0.49
CA ILE A 159 6.41 11.10 0.63
C ILE A 159 7.78 11.39 1.21
N HIS A 160 8.17 12.66 1.20
CA HIS A 160 9.45 13.15 1.70
C HIS A 160 9.22 14.22 2.77
N PRO A 161 10.16 14.42 3.69
CA PRO A 161 10.29 15.69 4.38
C PRO A 161 10.32 16.84 3.38
N THR A 162 9.61 17.92 3.70
CA THR A 162 9.53 19.12 2.84
C THR A 162 10.90 19.73 2.57
N ASP A 163 11.81 19.68 3.53
CA ASP A 163 13.20 20.15 3.41
C ASP A 163 14.10 19.25 2.55
N ALA A 164 13.66 18.02 2.25
CA ALA A 164 14.33 17.13 1.31
C ALA A 164 13.94 17.38 -0.15
N LEU A 165 12.87 18.16 -0.39
CA LEU A 165 12.41 18.53 -1.73
C LEU A 165 13.04 19.85 -2.18
N SER A 166 13.26 20.00 -3.49
CA SER A 166 13.61 21.29 -4.08
C SER A 166 12.43 22.28 -4.02
N GLU A 167 12.69 23.56 -4.33
CA GLU A 167 11.64 24.59 -4.45
C GLU A 167 10.56 24.22 -5.49
N LEU A 168 10.89 23.36 -6.47
CA LEU A 168 9.97 22.85 -7.48
C LEU A 168 9.17 21.62 -7.00
N GLY A 169 9.41 21.12 -5.79
CA GLY A 169 8.78 19.91 -5.24
C GLY A 169 9.41 18.61 -5.76
N LEU A 170 10.71 18.61 -6.06
CA LEU A 170 11.41 17.46 -6.64
C LEU A 170 12.35 16.81 -5.61
N CYS A 171 12.29 15.48 -5.49
CA CYS A 171 13.20 14.72 -4.65
C CYS A 171 14.62 14.71 -5.26
N THR A 172 15.59 14.16 -4.54
CA THR A 172 16.99 14.10 -5.01
C THR A 172 17.18 13.33 -6.31
N VAL A 173 16.33 12.35 -6.60
CA VAL A 173 16.39 11.56 -7.84
C VAL A 173 15.88 12.37 -9.03
N HIS A 174 14.82 13.15 -8.84
CA HIS A 174 14.19 13.96 -9.89
C HIS A 174 14.64 15.44 -9.86
N ARG A 175 15.63 15.79 -9.04
CA ARG A 175 16.05 17.18 -8.83
C ARG A 175 16.56 17.86 -10.10
N ASP A 176 17.22 17.07 -10.95
CA ASP A 176 17.81 17.52 -12.20
C ASP A 176 16.91 17.24 -13.42
N GLU A 177 15.73 16.66 -13.19
CA GLU A 177 14.75 16.57 -14.27
C GLU A 177 14.30 17.98 -14.64
N PRO A 178 14.25 18.31 -15.95
CA PRO A 178 13.81 19.61 -16.39
C PRO A 178 12.37 19.79 -15.92
N GLY A 179 12.20 20.56 -14.85
CA GLY A 179 10.88 20.95 -14.39
C GLY A 179 10.24 21.77 -15.51
N MET A 180 9.03 21.40 -15.92
CA MET A 180 8.25 22.25 -16.80
C MET A 180 8.14 23.63 -16.16
N ASP A 181 8.65 24.63 -16.87
CA ASP A 181 8.53 26.00 -16.43
C ASP A 181 7.04 26.42 -16.42
N PRO A 182 6.69 27.54 -15.78
CA PRO A 182 5.30 27.96 -15.70
C PRO A 182 4.60 28.14 -17.06
N GLU A 183 5.34 28.49 -18.11
CA GLU A 183 4.83 28.69 -19.47
C GLU A 183 4.58 27.34 -20.15
N GLU A 184 5.53 26.40 -20.03
CA GLU A 184 5.37 25.02 -20.47
C GLU A 184 4.20 24.33 -19.76
N ARG A 185 4.05 24.54 -18.45
CA ARG A 185 2.94 23.97 -17.66
C ARG A 185 1.59 24.51 -18.12
N ALA A 186 1.48 25.83 -18.30
CA ALA A 186 0.25 26.45 -18.80
C ALA A 186 -0.10 25.92 -20.20
N GLY A 187 0.91 25.78 -21.08
CA GLY A 187 0.72 25.18 -22.40
C GLY A 187 0.23 23.73 -22.37
N TRP A 188 0.70 22.92 -21.42
CA TRP A 188 0.22 21.55 -21.22
C TRP A 188 -1.19 21.48 -20.64
N GLU A 189 -1.52 22.34 -19.68
CA GLU A 189 -2.87 22.43 -19.10
C GLU A 189 -3.89 22.86 -20.16
N ASP A 190 -3.56 23.87 -20.98
CA ASP A 190 -4.39 24.31 -22.10
C ASP A 190 -4.56 23.20 -23.16
N TYR A 191 -3.50 22.45 -23.46
CA TYR A 191 -3.57 21.33 -24.41
C TYR A 191 -4.51 20.21 -23.92
N ILE A 192 -4.42 19.83 -22.65
CA ILE A 192 -5.30 18.82 -22.03
C ILE A 192 -6.74 19.32 -21.97
N GLU A 193 -6.96 20.60 -21.63
CA GLU A 193 -8.31 21.18 -21.59
C GLU A 193 -8.95 21.17 -22.99
N ASN A 194 -8.19 21.46 -24.04
CA ASN A 194 -8.67 21.42 -25.42
C ASN A 194 -8.97 19.99 -25.90
N LEU A 195 -8.16 19.00 -25.54
CA LEU A 195 -8.45 17.59 -25.84
C LEU A 195 -9.75 17.07 -25.20
N ASN A 196 -10.10 17.57 -24.02
CA ASN A 196 -11.33 17.19 -23.32
C ASN A 196 -12.58 17.96 -23.78
N LYS A 197 -12.43 19.02 -24.59
CA LYS A 197 -13.55 19.81 -25.13
C LYS A 197 -14.11 19.27 -26.44
N ASP A 198 -13.34 18.47 -27.18
CA ASP A 198 -13.74 17.88 -28.46
C ASP A 198 -14.27 16.43 -28.34
N GLY A 199 -14.62 15.98 -27.11
CA GLY A 199 -15.17 14.65 -26.80
C GLY A 199 -16.65 14.66 -26.43
#